data_AF-A0A1X7GVR2-F1
#
_entry.id   AF-A0A1X7GVR2-F1
#
_cell.length_a   1.000
_cell.length_b   1.000
_cell.length_c   1.000
_cell.angle_alpha   90.00
_cell.angle_beta   90.00
_cell.angle_gamma   90.00
#
_symmetry.space_group_name_H-M   'P 1'
#
loop_
_entity.id
_entity.type
_entity.pdbx_description
1 polymer ?
#
loop_
_entity_poly.entity_id
_entity_poly.type
_entity_poly.pdbx_seq_one_letter_code
_entity_poly.pdbx_strand_id
1 'polypeptide(L)'
;MFKLMRLEWEKNNLAGYCARAVICMIIIFGMVAGMALLANAQNEPMFSNFTEFMSLANIFVRITFVVFSSIIISRLVIDEYRSKTIQLLFTYPLQRKKVIQAKLMIVLSFCFSCVVISTLIIEGLTVVLNPTLHLFETPVSMGEMLATIPSILIASAMTAGLSLIPLYFGMRKKSTATTITSAVIIGTLLNAMVSDGSGSSVSMFQFIGVPAIFGLFGLAVAYLSYRKIDRIDL
;
A
#
# COMPACT_ATOMS: atom_id res chain seq x y z
N MET A 1 -2.95 -4.85 -24.05
CA MET A 1 -2.44 -4.71 -22.67
C MET A 1 -3.22 -5.57 -21.68
N PHE A 2 -4.54 -5.38 -21.54
CA PHE A 2 -5.37 -6.18 -20.62
C PHE A 2 -5.26 -7.70 -20.75
N LYS A 3 -5.13 -8.24 -21.98
CA LYS A 3 -4.93 -9.69 -22.20
C LYS A 3 -3.61 -10.20 -21.63
N LEU A 4 -2.53 -9.40 -21.68
CA LEU A 4 -1.26 -9.74 -21.02
C LEU A 4 -1.38 -9.65 -19.49
N MET A 5 -2.07 -8.63 -18.97
CA MET A 5 -2.27 -8.49 -17.52
C MET A 5 -3.07 -9.66 -16.94
N ARG A 6 -4.11 -10.12 -17.65
CA ARG A 6 -4.88 -11.31 -17.26
C ARG A 6 -4.04 -12.59 -17.29
N LEU A 7 -3.21 -12.78 -18.32
CA LEU A 7 -2.31 -13.93 -18.40
C LEU A 7 -1.27 -13.94 -17.28
N GLU A 8 -0.72 -12.79 -16.90
CA GLU A 8 0.19 -12.70 -15.75
C GLU A 8 -0.52 -12.92 -14.41
N TRP A 9 -1.76 -12.46 -14.30
CA TRP A 9 -2.60 -12.68 -13.11
C TRP A 9 -2.80 -14.17 -12.81
N GLU A 10 -3.14 -14.92 -13.85
CA GLU A 10 -3.43 -16.35 -13.79
C GLU A 10 -2.14 -17.17 -13.65
N LYS A 11 -1.07 -16.78 -14.37
CA LYS A 11 0.24 -17.46 -14.30
C LYS A 11 0.90 -17.37 -12.93
N ASN A 12 0.72 -16.27 -12.20
CA ASN A 12 1.38 -16.05 -10.91
C ASN A 12 0.49 -16.32 -9.69
N ASN A 13 -0.70 -16.89 -9.87
CA ASN A 13 -1.68 -17.16 -8.81
C ASN A 13 -1.90 -15.94 -7.88
N LEU A 14 -2.04 -14.75 -8.48
CA LEU A 14 -2.25 -13.49 -7.74
C LEU A 14 -3.51 -13.51 -6.87
N ALA A 15 -4.49 -14.35 -7.19
CA ALA A 15 -5.67 -14.61 -6.37
C ALA A 15 -5.32 -15.09 -4.94
N GLY A 16 -4.27 -15.89 -4.78
CA GLY A 16 -3.81 -16.32 -3.45
C GLY A 16 -3.25 -15.18 -2.61
N TYR A 17 -2.69 -14.15 -3.25
CA TYR A 17 -2.23 -12.94 -2.57
C TYR A 17 -3.40 -12.02 -2.20
N CYS A 18 -4.45 -11.93 -3.03
CA CYS A 18 -5.69 -11.25 -2.65
C CYS A 18 -6.30 -11.85 -1.38
N ALA A 19 -6.36 -13.19 -1.28
CA ALA A 19 -6.90 -13.84 -0.08
C ALA A 19 -6.10 -13.50 1.19
N ARG A 20 -4.76 -13.47 1.09
CA ARG A 20 -3.89 -13.07 2.21
C ARG A 20 -4.05 -11.59 2.56
N ALA A 21 -4.23 -10.72 1.57
CA ALA A 21 -4.50 -9.30 1.77
C ALA A 21 -5.80 -9.08 2.58
N VAL A 22 -6.86 -9.84 2.28
CA VAL A 22 -8.12 -9.79 3.04
C VAL A 22 -7.92 -10.24 4.49
N ILE A 23 -7.15 -11.32 4.72
CA ILE A 23 -6.85 -11.79 6.08
C ILE A 23 -6.09 -10.71 6.87
N CYS A 24 -5.06 -10.09 6.28
CA CYS A 24 -4.32 -9.01 6.93
C CYS A 24 -5.21 -7.81 7.24
N MET A 25 -6.15 -7.49 6.37
CA MET A 25 -7.09 -6.41 6.59
C MET A 25 -8.01 -6.69 7.80
N ILE A 26 -8.53 -7.90 7.93
CA ILE A 26 -9.34 -8.31 9.10
C ILE A 26 -8.51 -8.23 10.38
N ILE A 27 -7.23 -8.65 10.33
CA ILE A 27 -6.32 -8.56 11.48
C ILE A 27 -6.06 -7.11 11.88
N ILE A 28 -5.82 -6.21 10.92
CA ILE A 28 -5.62 -4.77 11.20
C ILE A 28 -6.85 -4.18 11.87
N PHE A 29 -8.05 -4.46 11.32
CA PHE A 29 -9.29 -4.00 11.92
C PHE A 29 -9.46 -4.52 13.36
N GLY A 30 -9.29 -5.82 13.56
CA GLY A 30 -9.41 -6.45 14.88
C GLY A 30 -8.38 -5.91 15.88
N MET A 31 -7.15 -5.63 15.44
CA MET A 31 -6.11 -5.05 16.28
C MET A 31 -6.49 -3.63 16.72
N VAL A 32 -6.87 -2.75 15.79
CA VAL A 32 -7.19 -1.35 16.12
C VAL A 32 -8.49 -1.26 16.93
N ALA A 33 -9.52 -2.05 16.58
CA ALA A 33 -10.75 -2.13 17.36
C ALA A 33 -10.50 -2.71 18.75
N GLY A 34 -9.64 -3.73 18.89
CA GLY A 34 -9.26 -4.30 20.17
C GLY A 34 -8.53 -3.30 21.08
N MET A 35 -7.67 -2.45 20.51
CA MET A 35 -7.02 -1.36 21.26
C MET A 35 -8.04 -0.36 21.80
N ALA A 36 -9.03 0.02 20.99
CA ALA A 36 -10.10 0.93 21.43
C ALA A 36 -10.96 0.31 22.55
N LEU A 37 -11.35 -0.97 22.41
CA LEU A 37 -12.14 -1.68 23.43
C LEU A 37 -11.40 -1.82 24.76
N LEU A 38 -10.12 -2.17 24.72
CA LEU A 38 -9.30 -2.35 25.92
C LEU A 38 -9.07 -1.02 26.65
N ALA A 39 -8.97 0.08 25.90
CA ALA A 39 -8.86 1.42 26.46
C ALA A 39 -10.16 1.85 27.15
N ASN A 40 -11.31 1.63 26.50
CA ASN A 40 -12.63 1.92 27.09
C ASN A 40 -12.90 1.07 28.35
N ALA A 41 -12.44 -0.19 28.38
CA ALA A 41 -12.54 -1.03 29.57
C ALA A 41 -11.73 -0.51 30.78
N GLN A 42 -10.70 0.31 30.55
CA GLN A 42 -9.87 0.93 31.59
C GLN A 42 -10.35 2.33 31.98
N ASN A 43 -11.47 2.81 31.42
CA ASN A 43 -11.99 4.18 31.58
C ASN A 43 -11.02 5.29 31.13
N GLU A 44 -9.98 4.96 30.34
CA GLU A 44 -9.11 5.92 29.67
C GLU A 44 -9.29 5.75 28.16
N PRO A 45 -10.24 6.48 27.53
CA PRO A 45 -10.47 6.34 26.10
C PRO A 45 -9.22 6.74 25.32
N MET A 46 -8.60 5.76 24.65
CA MET A 46 -7.35 5.96 23.90
C MET A 46 -7.53 6.83 22.67
N PHE A 47 -8.74 6.87 22.10
CA PHE A 47 -9.06 7.80 21.03
C PHE A 47 -10.27 8.62 21.43
N SER A 48 -10.17 9.93 21.25
CA SER A 48 -11.25 10.87 21.59
C SER A 48 -12.22 11.05 20.43
N ASN A 49 -11.76 10.83 19.20
CA ASN A 49 -12.48 11.14 17.98
C ASN A 49 -12.35 10.05 16.90
N PHE A 50 -13.36 9.96 16.04
CA PHE A 50 -13.35 9.11 14.84
C PHE A 50 -12.11 9.33 13.96
N THR A 51 -11.67 10.58 13.83
CA THR A 51 -10.49 10.97 13.05
C THR A 51 -9.20 10.33 13.58
N GLU A 52 -9.04 10.20 14.89
CA GLU A 52 -7.84 9.61 15.49
C GLU A 52 -7.79 8.10 15.28
N PHE A 53 -8.94 7.44 15.44
CA PHE A 53 -9.08 6.01 15.12
C PHE A 53 -8.78 5.74 13.65
N MET A 54 -9.38 6.53 12.74
CA MET A 54 -9.14 6.39 11.30
C MET A 54 -7.70 6.73 10.92
N SER A 55 -7.06 7.68 11.58
CA SER A 55 -5.65 8.01 11.34
C SER A 55 -4.76 6.79 11.62
N LEU A 56 -4.92 6.16 12.78
CA LEU A 56 -4.14 4.98 13.15
C LEU A 56 -4.42 3.79 12.23
N ALA A 57 -5.69 3.51 11.94
CA ALA A 57 -6.07 2.44 11.02
C ALA A 57 -5.47 2.65 9.62
N ASN A 58 -5.53 3.87 9.09
CA ASN A 58 -4.96 4.21 7.78
C ASN A 58 -3.43 4.05 7.74
N ILE A 59 -2.73 4.35 8.84
CA ILE A 59 -1.28 4.11 8.95
C ILE A 59 -0.97 2.61 8.79
N PHE A 60 -1.65 1.74 9.54
CA PHE A 60 -1.44 0.30 9.45
C PHE A 60 -1.79 -0.28 8.08
N VAL A 61 -2.90 0.17 7.49
CA VAL A 61 -3.32 -0.19 6.13
C VAL A 61 -2.21 0.17 5.14
N ARG A 62 -1.74 1.42 5.13
CA ARG A 62 -0.73 1.90 4.18
C ARG A 62 0.58 1.12 4.30
N ILE A 63 1.10 0.94 5.51
CA ILE A 63 2.36 0.20 5.72
C ILE A 63 2.22 -1.23 5.18
N THR A 64 1.14 -1.92 5.57
CA THR A 64 0.90 -3.30 5.18
C THR A 64 0.77 -3.46 3.66
N PHE A 65 -0.01 -2.61 3.00
CA PHE A 65 -0.22 -2.71 1.55
C PHE A 65 0.99 -2.28 0.73
N VAL A 66 1.81 -1.35 1.22
CA VAL A 66 3.12 -1.05 0.61
C VAL A 66 4.05 -2.26 0.67
N VAL A 67 4.06 -2.98 1.80
CA VAL A 67 4.84 -4.23 1.95
C VAL A 67 4.30 -5.34 1.04
N PHE A 68 2.98 -5.54 0.97
CA PHE A 68 2.38 -6.51 0.05
C PHE A 68 2.68 -6.19 -1.42
N SER A 69 2.59 -4.92 -1.81
CA SER A 69 2.98 -4.46 -3.15
C SER A 69 4.43 -4.82 -3.45
N SER A 70 5.34 -4.60 -2.49
CA SER A 70 6.75 -5.00 -2.62
C SER A 70 6.95 -6.51 -2.77
N ILE A 71 6.16 -7.34 -2.09
CA ILE A 71 6.23 -8.81 -2.25
C ILE A 71 5.81 -9.20 -3.67
N ILE A 72 4.75 -8.59 -4.20
CA ILE A 72 4.26 -8.83 -5.56
C ILE A 72 5.29 -8.36 -6.59
N ILE A 73 5.87 -7.17 -6.42
CA ILE A 73 6.98 -6.67 -7.26
C ILE A 73 8.13 -7.68 -7.27
N SER A 74 8.50 -8.18 -6.09
CA SER A 74 9.59 -9.12 -5.95
C SER A 74 9.35 -10.41 -6.73
N ARG A 75 8.12 -10.94 -6.70
CA ARG A 75 7.75 -12.15 -7.45
C ARG A 75 7.63 -11.92 -8.95
N LEU A 76 6.98 -10.82 -9.36
CA LEU A 76 6.71 -10.55 -10.77
C LEU A 76 7.92 -10.04 -11.54
N VAL A 77 8.77 -9.25 -10.88
CA VAL A 77 9.92 -8.59 -11.53
C VAL A 77 11.22 -9.24 -11.07
N ILE A 78 11.50 -9.31 -9.78
CA ILE A 78 12.85 -9.64 -9.30
C ILE A 78 13.20 -11.12 -9.46
N ASP A 79 12.26 -12.03 -9.23
CA ASP A 79 12.49 -13.46 -9.44
C ASP A 79 12.83 -13.76 -10.92
N GLU A 80 12.21 -13.08 -11.88
CA GLU A 80 12.57 -13.23 -13.31
C GLU A 80 13.96 -12.66 -13.64
N TYR A 81 14.35 -11.56 -13.00
CA TYR A 81 15.69 -10.95 -13.17
C TYR A 81 16.80 -11.78 -12.53
N ARG A 82 16.51 -12.48 -11.43
CA ARG A 82 17.43 -13.37 -10.74
C ARG A 82 17.63 -14.68 -11.49
N SER A 83 16.57 -15.23 -12.06
CA SER A 83 16.54 -16.60 -12.62
C SER A 83 17.09 -16.73 -14.05
N LYS A 84 17.68 -15.66 -14.62
CA LYS A 84 18.09 -15.57 -16.05
C LYS A 84 16.98 -15.89 -17.07
N THR A 85 15.74 -16.04 -16.65
CA THR A 85 14.55 -16.21 -17.51
C THR A 85 14.29 -14.97 -18.36
N ILE A 86 14.99 -13.86 -18.13
CA ILE A 86 15.10 -12.76 -19.09
C ILE A 86 15.49 -13.30 -20.48
N GLN A 87 16.33 -14.35 -20.59
CA GLN A 87 16.68 -15.01 -21.86
C GLN A 87 15.45 -15.53 -22.64
N LEU A 88 14.39 -15.99 -21.97
CA LEU A 88 13.12 -16.34 -22.60
C LEU A 88 12.31 -15.11 -23.06
N LEU A 89 12.53 -13.96 -22.43
CA LEU A 89 12.03 -12.66 -22.89
C LEU A 89 12.73 -12.19 -24.18
N PHE A 90 13.96 -12.64 -24.46
CA PHE A 90 14.68 -12.35 -25.71
C PHE A 90 14.14 -13.15 -26.91
N THR A 91 13.49 -14.29 -26.69
CA THR A 91 12.83 -15.08 -27.74
C THR A 91 11.44 -14.53 -28.09
N TYR A 92 10.90 -13.63 -27.26
CA TYR A 92 9.56 -13.09 -27.43
C TYR A 92 9.56 -11.90 -28.41
N PRO A 93 8.74 -11.90 -29.48
CA PRO A 93 8.69 -10.82 -30.48
C PRO A 93 8.01 -9.53 -29.98
N LEU A 94 7.67 -9.43 -28.69
CA LEU A 94 7.03 -8.25 -28.09
C LEU A 94 8.07 -7.29 -27.50
N GLN A 95 7.85 -5.99 -27.71
CA GLN A 95 8.66 -4.90 -27.16
C GLN A 95 8.77 -5.04 -25.63
N ARG A 96 9.97 -5.34 -25.11
CA ARG A 96 10.30 -5.58 -23.67
C ARG A 96 9.68 -4.53 -22.73
N LYS A 97 9.72 -3.29 -23.21
CA LYS A 97 9.11 -2.07 -22.66
C LYS A 97 7.64 -2.23 -22.26
N LYS A 98 6.84 -2.90 -23.10
CA LYS A 98 5.40 -3.09 -22.89
C LYS A 98 5.09 -4.15 -21.83
N VAL A 99 5.94 -5.19 -21.71
CA VAL A 99 5.76 -6.25 -20.72
C VAL A 99 6.05 -5.74 -19.31
N ILE A 100 7.16 -5.03 -19.13
CA ILE A 100 7.51 -4.47 -17.81
C ILE A 100 6.56 -3.35 -17.40
N GLN A 101 6.08 -2.54 -18.34
CA GLN A 101 5.02 -1.57 -18.06
C GLN A 101 3.73 -2.25 -17.60
N ALA A 102 3.33 -3.36 -18.24
CA ALA A 102 2.15 -4.12 -17.83
C ALA A 102 2.30 -4.65 -16.41
N LYS A 103 3.45 -5.21 -16.05
CA LYS A 103 3.75 -5.68 -14.68
C LYS A 103 3.62 -4.59 -13.64
N LEU A 104 4.27 -3.44 -13.88
CA LEU A 104 4.21 -2.31 -12.95
C LEU A 104 2.79 -1.74 -12.81
N MET A 105 2.01 -1.72 -13.90
CA MET A 105 0.60 -1.36 -13.87
C MET A 105 -0.25 -2.34 -13.05
N ILE A 106 0.02 -3.66 -13.11
CA ILE A 106 -0.67 -4.65 -12.27
C ILE A 106 -0.40 -4.36 -10.80
N VAL A 107 0.86 -4.13 -10.43
CA VAL A 107 1.25 -3.82 -9.05
C VAL A 107 0.59 -2.53 -8.56
N LEU A 108 0.66 -1.46 -9.36
CA LEU A 108 0.03 -0.18 -9.03
C LEU A 108 -1.48 -0.33 -8.83
N SER A 109 -2.15 -0.98 -9.77
CA SER A 109 -3.59 -1.21 -9.71
C SER A 109 -3.97 -2.06 -8.50
N PHE A 110 -3.19 -3.10 -8.20
CA PHE A 110 -3.40 -3.95 -7.04
C PHE A 110 -3.26 -3.17 -5.74
N CYS A 111 -2.16 -2.42 -5.57
CA CYS A 111 -1.91 -1.63 -4.38
C CYS A 111 -3.00 -0.57 -4.18
N PHE A 112 -3.35 0.17 -5.24
CA PHE A 112 -4.42 1.17 -5.21
C PHE A 112 -5.76 0.55 -4.79
N SER A 113 -6.16 -0.54 -5.45
CA SER A 113 -7.45 -1.19 -5.17
C SER A 113 -7.51 -1.72 -3.74
N CYS A 114 -6.44 -2.37 -3.26
CA CYS A 114 -6.39 -2.89 -1.90
C CYS A 114 -6.48 -1.78 -0.85
N VAL A 115 -5.72 -0.68 -1.01
CA VAL A 115 -5.77 0.43 -0.05
C VAL A 115 -7.16 1.06 -0.02
N VAL A 116 -7.77 1.32 -1.19
CA VAL A 116 -9.13 1.89 -1.28
C VAL A 116 -10.15 0.97 -0.61
N ILE A 117 -10.17 -0.31 -0.98
CA ILE A 117 -11.13 -1.28 -0.45
C ILE A 117 -10.96 -1.44 1.06
N SER A 118 -9.72 -1.53 1.55
CA SER A 118 -9.46 -1.70 2.98
C SER A 118 -9.85 -0.48 3.79
N THR A 119 -9.53 0.73 3.33
CA THR A 119 -9.94 1.95 4.03
C THR A 119 -11.46 2.08 4.05
N LEU A 120 -12.16 1.85 2.93
CA LEU A 120 -13.63 1.94 2.86
C LEU A 120 -14.33 0.93 3.77
N ILE A 121 -13.84 -0.31 3.82
CA ILE A 121 -14.44 -1.33 4.67
C ILE A 121 -14.15 -1.05 6.15
N ILE A 122 -12.94 -0.60 6.51
CA ILE A 122 -12.62 -0.23 7.90
C ILE A 122 -13.49 0.95 8.34
N GLU A 123 -13.66 1.95 7.48
CA GLU A 123 -14.56 3.09 7.72
C GLU A 123 -16.00 2.61 7.95
N GLY A 124 -16.54 1.80 7.03
CA GLY A 124 -17.90 1.25 7.14
C GLY A 124 -18.10 0.36 8.37
N LEU A 125 -17.13 -0.49 8.70
CA LEU A 125 -17.16 -1.31 9.91
C LEU A 125 -17.17 -0.44 11.16
N THR A 126 -16.32 0.58 11.24
CA THR A 126 -16.30 1.49 12.40
C THR A 126 -17.65 2.16 12.60
N VAL A 127 -18.32 2.61 11.54
CA VAL A 127 -19.67 3.20 11.65
C VAL A 127 -20.71 2.21 12.15
N VAL A 128 -20.69 0.97 11.65
CA VAL A 128 -21.65 -0.07 12.04
C VAL A 128 -21.41 -0.56 13.47
N LEU A 129 -20.14 -0.65 13.90
CA LEU A 129 -19.78 -1.13 15.23
C LEU A 129 -19.77 -0.05 16.31
N ASN A 130 -19.73 1.24 15.95
CA ASN A 130 -19.79 2.34 16.92
C ASN A 130 -21.01 2.26 17.87
N PRO A 131 -22.25 2.03 17.40
CA PRO A 131 -23.42 1.99 18.28
C PRO A 131 -23.48 0.75 19.20
N THR A 132 -22.78 -0.34 18.86
CA THR A 132 -22.81 -1.57 19.67
C THR A 132 -21.64 -1.69 20.63
N LEU A 133 -20.49 -1.10 20.29
CA LEU A 133 -19.24 -1.21 21.05
C LEU A 133 -18.84 0.08 21.79
N HIS A 134 -19.58 1.18 21.63
CA HIS A 134 -19.23 2.50 22.16
C HIS A 134 -17.75 2.81 21.95
N LEU A 135 -17.29 2.74 20.70
CA LEU A 135 -15.90 3.02 20.40
C LEU A 135 -15.60 4.49 20.69
N PHE A 136 -16.52 5.42 20.36
CA PHE A 136 -16.44 6.88 20.61
C PHE A 136 -17.80 7.50 20.96
N GLU A 137 -17.80 8.61 21.70
CA GLU A 137 -19.02 9.39 22.06
C GLU A 137 -19.58 10.26 20.91
N THR A 138 -18.81 10.48 19.84
CA THR A 138 -19.22 11.38 18.75
C THR A 138 -20.08 10.65 17.70
N PRO A 139 -21.24 11.21 17.31
CA PRO A 139 -22.12 10.62 16.31
C PRO A 139 -21.48 10.77 14.92
N VAL A 140 -21.15 9.64 14.30
CA VAL A 140 -20.65 9.63 12.92
C VAL A 140 -21.80 9.95 11.97
N SER A 141 -21.77 11.13 11.36
CA SER A 141 -22.73 11.52 10.35
C SER A 141 -22.37 10.87 9.01
N MET A 142 -23.33 10.20 8.36
CA MET A 142 -23.17 9.61 7.02
C MET A 142 -22.66 10.62 5.96
N GLY A 143 -22.86 11.92 6.20
CA GLY A 143 -22.35 13.00 5.35
C GLY A 143 -20.82 13.20 5.41
N GLU A 144 -20.19 12.94 6.56
CA GLU A 144 -18.73 13.06 6.71
C GLU A 144 -17.98 11.90 6.02
N MET A 145 -18.62 10.74 5.98
CA MET A 145 -18.13 9.55 5.26
C MET A 145 -18.03 9.83 3.74
N LEU A 146 -19.07 10.43 3.16
CA LEU A 146 -19.06 10.79 1.73
C LEU A 146 -18.02 11.87 1.40
N ALA A 147 -17.81 12.83 2.31
CA ALA A 147 -16.81 13.88 2.15
C ALA A 147 -15.36 13.36 2.22
N THR A 148 -15.15 12.18 2.80
CA THR A 148 -13.83 11.57 2.97
C THR A 148 -13.42 10.70 1.76
N ILE A 149 -14.37 10.29 0.91
CA ILE A 149 -14.10 9.50 -0.31
C ILE A 149 -13.03 10.14 -1.22
N PRO A 150 -13.07 11.46 -1.55
CA PRO A 150 -12.06 12.08 -2.41
C PRO A 150 -10.67 12.05 -1.78
N SER A 151 -10.56 12.24 -0.46
CA SER A 151 -9.28 12.23 0.25
C SER A 151 -8.68 10.82 0.29
N ILE A 152 -9.52 9.79 0.45
CA ILE A 152 -9.12 8.37 0.37
C ILE A 152 -8.55 8.06 -1.01
N LEU A 153 -9.19 8.51 -2.09
CA LEU A 153 -8.71 8.29 -3.46
C LEU A 153 -7.33 8.93 -3.69
N ILE A 154 -7.14 10.17 -3.25
CA ILE A 154 -5.87 10.89 -3.38
C ILE A 154 -4.77 10.19 -2.56
N ALA A 155 -5.06 9.86 -1.30
CA ALA A 155 -4.10 9.18 -0.43
C ALA A 155 -3.73 7.77 -0.95
N SER A 156 -4.70 7.06 -1.52
CA SER A 156 -4.48 5.75 -2.14
C SER A 156 -3.61 5.86 -3.39
N ALA A 157 -3.81 6.89 -4.22
CA ALA A 157 -2.97 7.15 -5.39
C ALA A 157 -1.53 7.47 -5.00
N MET A 158 -1.34 8.30 -3.96
CA MET A 158 -0.01 8.59 -3.41
C MET A 158 0.67 7.33 -2.87
N THR A 159 -0.06 6.52 -2.11
CA THR A 159 0.43 5.25 -1.55
C THR A 159 0.81 4.25 -2.65
N ALA A 160 0.03 4.18 -3.72
CA ALA A 160 0.35 3.36 -4.89
C ALA A 160 1.67 3.81 -5.53
N GLY A 161 1.87 5.12 -5.72
CA GLY A 161 3.14 5.68 -6.22
C GLY A 161 4.32 5.35 -5.31
N LEU A 162 4.16 5.46 -3.99
CA LEU A 162 5.17 5.09 -2.99
C LEU A 162 5.59 3.63 -3.07
N SER A 163 4.64 2.75 -3.37
CA SER A 163 4.88 1.31 -3.46
C SER A 163 5.82 0.89 -4.59
N LEU A 164 6.12 1.81 -5.53
CA LEU A 164 7.09 1.58 -6.61
C LEU A 164 8.55 1.83 -6.20
N ILE A 165 8.82 2.58 -5.12
CA ILE A 165 10.20 2.90 -4.71
C ILE A 165 11.02 1.62 -4.38
N PRO A 166 10.47 0.60 -3.69
CA PRO A 166 11.19 -0.65 -3.41
C PRO A 166 11.73 -1.36 -4.66
N LEU A 167 11.10 -1.14 -5.83
CA LEU A 167 11.57 -1.66 -7.12
C LEU A 167 13.04 -1.28 -7.38
N TYR A 168 13.42 -0.04 -7.08
CA TYR A 168 14.77 0.48 -7.33
C TYR A 168 15.82 -0.33 -6.57
N PHE A 169 15.59 -0.51 -5.27
CA PHE A 169 16.50 -1.24 -4.39
C PHE A 169 16.53 -2.72 -4.72
N GLY A 170 15.36 -3.30 -5.03
CA GLY A 170 15.21 -4.69 -5.43
C GLY A 170 15.94 -5.05 -6.72
N MET A 171 15.84 -4.21 -7.76
CA MET A 171 16.53 -4.44 -9.03
C MET A 171 18.05 -4.25 -8.92
N ARG A 172 18.53 -3.33 -8.08
CA ARG A 172 19.97 -3.08 -7.89
C ARG A 172 20.68 -4.23 -7.20
N LYS A 173 20.04 -4.87 -6.20
CA LYS A 173 20.62 -5.99 -5.44
C LYS A 173 20.15 -7.38 -5.88
N LYS A 174 19.20 -7.48 -6.82
CA LYS A 174 18.57 -8.74 -7.29
C LYS A 174 18.10 -9.64 -6.14
N SER A 175 17.54 -9.03 -5.10
CA SER A 175 17.19 -9.72 -3.85
C SER A 175 15.78 -9.39 -3.40
N THR A 176 15.01 -10.43 -3.11
CA THR A 176 13.65 -10.34 -2.61
C THR A 176 13.62 -9.70 -1.22
N ALA A 177 14.55 -10.10 -0.34
CA ALA A 177 14.68 -9.58 1.01
C ALA A 177 14.94 -8.06 1.04
N THR A 178 15.83 -7.55 0.17
CA THR A 178 16.15 -6.11 0.10
C THR A 178 14.95 -5.27 -0.34
N THR A 179 14.09 -5.83 -1.19
CA THR A 179 12.90 -5.14 -1.68
C THR A 179 11.91 -4.96 -0.53
N ILE A 180 11.61 -6.05 0.17
CA ILE A 180 10.68 -6.05 1.31
C ILE A 180 11.19 -5.15 2.43
N THR A 181 12.47 -5.23 2.80
CA THR A 181 13.01 -4.38 3.88
C THR A 181 12.97 -2.91 3.52
N SER A 182 13.26 -2.54 2.25
CA SER A 182 13.14 -1.16 1.80
C SER A 182 11.69 -0.66 1.84
N ALA A 183 10.72 -1.51 1.54
CA ALA A 183 9.30 -1.18 1.61
C ALA A 183 8.84 -0.92 3.06
N VAL A 184 9.30 -1.75 4.01
CA VAL A 184 9.03 -1.56 5.43
C VAL A 184 9.60 -0.23 5.90
N ILE A 185 10.89 0.05 5.61
CA ILE A 185 11.56 1.29 6.04
C ILE A 185 10.85 2.52 5.48
N ILE A 186 10.50 2.52 4.19
CA ILE A 186 9.82 3.66 3.56
C ILE A 186 8.40 3.81 4.13
N GLY A 187 7.68 2.70 4.30
CA GLY A 187 6.33 2.70 4.85
C GLY A 187 6.30 3.24 6.29
N THR A 188 7.22 2.80 7.14
CA THR A 188 7.29 3.27 8.53
C THR A 188 7.78 4.71 8.63
N LEU A 189 8.80 5.10 7.84
CA LEU A 189 9.35 6.46 7.88
C LEU A 189 8.31 7.51 7.48
N LEU A 190 7.52 7.26 6.42
CA LEU A 190 6.53 8.22 5.93
C LEU A 190 5.29 8.32 6.83
N ASN A 191 4.97 7.25 7.55
CA ASN A 191 3.85 7.22 8.48
C ASN A 191 4.27 7.46 9.94
N ALA A 192 5.56 7.69 10.20
CA ALA A 192 6.05 8.01 11.53
C ALA A 192 5.33 9.25 12.06
N MET A 193 4.79 9.14 13.27
CA MET A 193 4.16 10.25 13.97
C MET A 193 5.20 10.91 14.86
N VAL A 194 5.33 12.23 14.73
CA VAL A 194 6.09 13.05 15.68
C VAL A 194 5.07 13.76 16.55
N SER A 195 5.20 13.58 17.87
CA SER A 195 4.37 14.26 18.87
C SER A 195 5.23 15.29 19.58
N ASP A 196 4.75 16.52 19.67
CA ASP A 196 5.44 17.64 20.33
C ASP A 196 5.16 17.70 21.85
N GLY A 197 4.65 16.61 22.44
CA GLY A 197 4.29 16.55 23.86
C GLY A 197 3.06 17.38 24.25
N SER A 198 2.48 18.16 23.32
CA SER A 198 1.31 19.02 23.49
C SER A 198 -0.03 18.36 23.09
N GLY A 199 -0.04 17.04 22.92
CA GLY A 199 -1.25 16.28 22.54
C GLY A 199 -1.59 16.29 21.04
N SER A 200 -0.84 17.03 20.21
CA SER A 200 -0.98 17.00 18.76
C SER A 200 0.10 16.12 18.13
N SER A 201 -0.32 15.01 17.52
CA SER A 201 0.54 14.12 16.75
C SER A 201 0.40 14.44 15.26
N VAL A 202 1.51 14.71 14.59
CA VAL A 202 1.52 15.02 13.15
C VAL A 202 2.30 13.93 12.43
N SER A 203 1.65 13.30 11.44
CA SER A 203 2.34 12.40 10.51
C SER A 203 2.94 13.18 9.35
N MET A 204 4.14 12.79 8.90
CA MET A 204 4.71 13.31 7.65
C MET A 204 3.78 13.09 6.45
N PHE A 205 2.97 12.02 6.46
CA PHE A 205 1.98 11.76 5.43
C PHE A 205 0.85 12.81 5.37
N GLN A 206 0.53 13.46 6.48
CA GLN A 206 -0.55 14.46 6.53
C GLN A 206 -0.20 15.72 5.73
N PHE A 207 1.09 15.99 5.55
CA PHE A 207 1.57 16.98 4.60
C PHE A 207 1.53 16.41 3.18
N ILE A 208 0.47 16.73 2.44
CA ILE A 208 0.20 16.26 1.08
C ILE A 208 1.42 16.34 0.13
N GLY A 209 2.30 17.32 0.34
CA GLY A 209 3.53 17.52 -0.43
C GLY A 209 4.55 16.38 -0.29
N VAL A 210 4.70 15.79 0.90
CA VAL A 210 5.73 14.77 1.15
C VAL A 210 5.38 13.45 0.43
N PRO A 211 4.19 12.85 0.59
CA PRO A 211 3.80 11.66 -0.17
C PRO A 211 3.75 11.91 -1.68
N ALA A 212 3.37 13.12 -2.12
CA ALA A 212 3.35 13.45 -3.54
C ALA A 212 4.76 13.44 -4.16
N ILE A 213 5.74 14.05 -3.51
CA ILE A 213 7.13 14.07 -3.99
C ILE A 213 7.70 12.65 -4.04
N PHE A 214 7.51 11.87 -2.97
CA PHE A 214 7.99 10.49 -2.95
C PHE A 214 7.23 9.59 -3.94
N GLY A 215 5.93 9.81 -4.16
CA GLY A 215 5.14 9.10 -5.18
C GLY A 215 5.63 9.41 -6.60
N LEU A 216 5.92 10.69 -6.89
CA LEU A 216 6.57 11.11 -8.14
C LEU A 216 7.96 10.48 -8.29
N PHE A 217 8.72 10.39 -7.20
CA PHE A 217 10.01 9.71 -7.21
C PHE A 217 9.87 8.21 -7.50
N GLY A 218 8.84 7.54 -6.96
CA GLY A 218 8.48 6.16 -7.29
C GLY A 218 8.13 5.96 -8.76
N LEU A 219 7.38 6.88 -9.36
CA LEU A 219 7.10 6.88 -10.81
C LEU A 219 8.37 7.12 -11.64
N ALA A 220 9.25 8.04 -11.22
CA ALA A 220 10.53 8.28 -11.88
C ALA A 220 11.42 7.04 -11.83
N VAL A 221 11.45 6.33 -10.70
CA VAL A 221 12.13 5.04 -10.53
C VAL A 221 11.57 3.99 -11.49
N ALA A 222 10.25 3.85 -11.58
CA ALA A 222 9.60 2.95 -12.53
C ALA A 222 9.99 3.25 -13.98
N TYR A 223 10.07 4.54 -14.35
CA TYR A 223 10.53 5.00 -15.66
C TYR A 223 12.04 4.76 -15.88
N LEU A 224 12.87 4.91 -14.86
CA LEU A 224 14.30 4.58 -14.98
C LEU A 224 14.53 3.09 -15.16
N SER A 225 13.75 2.24 -14.48
CA SER A 225 13.76 0.79 -14.71
C SER A 225 13.44 0.46 -16.17
N TYR A 226 12.46 1.16 -16.78
CA TYR A 226 12.17 1.07 -18.21
C TYR A 226 13.35 1.44 -19.10
N ARG A 227 14.04 2.56 -18.82
CA ARG A 227 15.17 3.05 -19.64
C ARG A 227 16.40 2.15 -19.53
N LYS A 228 16.62 1.49 -18.38
CA LYS A 228 17.82 0.68 -18.15
C LYS A 228 17.79 -0.66 -18.89
N ILE A 229 16.61 -1.18 -19.24
CA ILE A 229 16.45 -2.44 -19.99
C ILE A 229 17.03 -2.37 -21.40
N ASP A 230 17.01 -1.20 -22.04
CA ASP A 230 17.63 -0.99 -23.35
C ASP A 230 19.16 -0.90 -23.29
N ARG A 231 19.75 -0.67 -22.10
CA ARG A 231 21.21 -0.60 -21.91
C ARG A 231 21.79 -1.85 -21.27
N ILE A 232 20.97 -2.82 -20.90
CA ILE A 232 21.44 -4.15 -20.53
C ILE A 232 21.57 -4.92 -21.85
N ASP A 233 22.54 -4.49 -22.64
CA ASP A 233 23.15 -5.33 -23.66
C ASP A 233 24.03 -6.34 -22.92
N LEU A 234 23.68 -7.62 -23.08
CA LEU A 234 24.54 -8.76 -22.81
C LEU A 234 25.04 -9.25 -24.16
#